data_AF-A0A7C3U3X2-F1
#
_entry.id   AF-A0A7C3U3X2-F1
#
_cell.length_a   1.000
_cell.length_b   1.000
_cell.length_c   1.000
_cell.angle_alpha   90.00
_cell.angle_beta   90.00
_cell.angle_gamma   90.00
#
_symmetry.space_group_name_H-M   'P 1'
#
loop_
_entity.id
_entity.type
_entity.pdbx_description
1 polymer ?
#
loop_
_entity_poly.entity_id
_entity_poly.type
_entity_poly.pdbx_seq_one_letter_code
_entity_poly.pdbx_strand_id
1 'polypeptide(L)' 'MKVTVSSLREMKSKGERVVMVAAYDYPTARILDACGVDSILVGDSVGNVLLGHKDTLGV' A
#
# COMPACT_ATOMS: atom_id res chain seq x y z
N MET A 1 4.33 10.83 10.28
CA MET A 1 4.43 12.00 9.39
C MET A 1 3.58 11.71 8.17
N LYS A 2 2.78 12.66 7.66
CA LYS A 2 1.90 12.39 6.52
C LYS A 2 2.73 12.29 5.24
N VAL A 3 2.70 11.13 4.57
CA VAL A 3 3.27 10.96 3.23
C VAL A 3 2.31 11.53 2.19
N THR A 4 2.85 12.25 1.20
CA THR A 4 2.08 12.87 0.11
C THR A 4 2.71 12.53 -1.23
N VAL A 5 1.99 12.80 -2.33
CA VAL A 5 2.54 12.64 -3.69
C VAL A 5 3.82 13.46 -3.87
N SER A 6 3.91 14.65 -3.28
CA SER A 6 5.12 15.48 -3.30
C SER A 6 6.28 14.81 -2.54
N SER A 7 6.01 14.22 -1.38
CA SER A 7 7.00 13.48 -0.59
C SER A 7 7.59 12.31 -1.39
N LEU A 8 6.74 11.53 -2.07
CA LEU A 8 7.19 10.41 -2.90
C LEU A 8 8.05 10.85 -4.09
N ARG A 9 7.72 11.99 -4.71
CA ARG A 9 8.54 12.57 -5.79
C ARG A 9 9.91 13.02 -5.27
N GLU A 10 9.96 13.60 -4.08
CA GLU A 10 11.19 14.03 -3.43
C GLU A 10 12.08 12.82 -3.08
N MET A 11 11.52 11.76 -2.49
CA MET A 11 12.24 10.51 -2.21
C MET A 11 12.89 9.95 -3.48
N LYS A 12 12.14 9.91 -4.59
CA LYS A 12 12.67 9.52 -5.90
C LYS A 12 13.83 10.40 -6.35
N SER A 13 13.74 11.74 -6.21
CA SER A 13 14.83 12.64 -6.58
C SER A 13 16.09 12.47 -5.74
N LYS A 14 15.94 12.04 -4.48
CA LYS A 14 17.04 11.76 -3.55
C LYS A 14 17.63 10.34 -3.72
N GLY A 15 17.02 9.51 -4.56
CA GLY A 15 17.40 8.09 -4.70
C GLY A 15 16.96 7.22 -3.51
N GLU A 16 16.06 7.72 -2.67
CA GLU A 16 15.48 6.97 -1.57
C GLU A 16 14.42 6.00 -2.11
N ARG A 17 14.45 4.75 -1.65
CA ARG A 17 13.48 3.73 -2.07
C ARG A 17 12.15 3.95 -1.36
N VAL A 18 11.06 3.81 -2.11
CA VAL A 18 9.69 3.87 -1.60
C VAL A 18 9.19 2.45 -1.33
N VAL A 19 8.66 2.21 -0.14
CA VAL A 19 8.01 0.97 0.26
C VAL A 19 6.49 1.12 0.19
N MET A 20 5.85 0.29 -0.61
CA MET A 20 4.39 0.23 -0.73
C MET A 20 3.89 -1.17 -0.42
N VAL A 21 2.85 -1.29 0.39
CA VAL A 21 2.27 -2.57 0.80
C VAL A 21 0.75 -2.54 0.63
N ALA A 22 0.18 -3.65 0.18
CA ALA A 22 -1.26 -3.77 0.08
C ALA A 22 -1.91 -3.98 1.47
N ALA A 23 -3.03 -3.30 1.71
CA ALA A 23 -3.85 -3.53 2.90
C ALA A 23 -5.32 -3.28 2.59
N TYR A 24 -6.20 -4.05 3.23
CA TYR A 24 -7.63 -4.08 2.91
C TYR A 24 -8.54 -3.92 4.14
N ASP A 25 -7.93 -3.76 5.33
CA ASP A 25 -8.66 -3.57 6.58
C ASP A 25 -7.92 -2.60 7.52
N TYR A 26 -8.65 -2.14 8.53
CA TYR A 26 -8.16 -1.22 9.54
C TYR A 26 -6.96 -1.75 10.35
N PRO A 27 -7.02 -2.95 10.98
CA PRO A 27 -5.93 -3.42 11.83
C PRO A 27 -4.62 -3.58 11.05
N THR A 28 -4.67 -4.08 9.81
CA THR A 28 -3.48 -4.21 8.95
C THR A 28 -2.92 -2.84 8.60
N ALA A 29 -3.75 -1.89 8.18
CA ALA A 29 -3.31 -0.53 7.85
C ALA A 29 -2.64 0.16 9.05
N ARG A 30 -3.18 -0.03 10.27
CA ARG A 30 -2.61 0.50 11.51
C ARG A 30 -1.23 -0.07 11.83
N ILE A 31 -1.02 -1.37 11.59
CA ILE A 31 0.27 -2.01 11.77
C ILE A 31 1.29 -1.47 10.76
N LEU A 32 0.91 -1.33 9.49
CA LEU A 32 1.81 -0.83 8.45
C LEU A 32 2.23 0.63 8.66
N ASP A 33 1.31 1.48 9.13
CA ASP A 33 1.61 2.88 9.52
C ASP A 33 2.63 2.92 10.67
N ALA A 34 2.48 2.04 11.68
CA ALA A 34 3.44 1.92 12.78
C ALA A 34 4.82 1.39 12.33
N CYS A 35 4.86 0.56 11.28
CA CYS A 35 6.09 0.07 10.67
C CYS A 35 6.79 1.09 9.76
N GLY A 36 6.16 2.24 9.48
CA GLY A 36 6.72 3.27 8.62
C GLY A 36 6.67 2.97 7.12
N VAL A 37 5.66 2.22 6.65
CA VAL A 37 5.42 2.02 5.21
C VAL A 37 5.04 3.36 4.56
N ASP A 38 5.66 3.69 3.42
CA ASP A 38 5.45 4.99 2.78
C ASP A 38 4.07 5.14 2.13
N SER A 39 3.49 4.04 1.65
CA SER A 39 2.17 4.04 1.02
C SER A 39 1.43 2.73 1.19
N ILE A 40 0.11 2.81 1.38
CA ILE A 40 -0.80 1.67 1.35
C ILE A 40 -1.51 1.63 0.00
N LEU A 41 -1.62 0.46 -0.60
CA LEU A 41 -2.40 0.21 -1.81
C LEU A 41 -3.64 -0.63 -1.49
N VAL A 42 -4.82 -0.06 -1.65
CA VAL A 42 -6.08 -0.83 -1.68
C VAL A 42 -6.28 -1.29 -3.12
N GLY A 43 -5.75 -2.46 -3.44
CA GLY A 43 -5.75 -3.02 -4.79
C GLY A 43 -6.85 -4.06 -5.03
N ASP A 44 -7.08 -4.38 -6.30
CA ASP A 44 -7.96 -5.45 -6.77
C ASP A 44 -7.48 -6.85 -6.35
N SER A 45 -6.21 -6.99 -5.97
CA SER A 45 -5.63 -8.19 -5.35
C SER A 45 -6.36 -8.69 -4.11
N VAL A 46 -7.22 -7.87 -3.48
CA VAL A 46 -8.21 -8.30 -2.48
C VAL A 46 -9.03 -9.50 -2.96
N GLY A 47 -9.35 -9.55 -4.26
CA GLY A 47 -10.08 -10.65 -4.90
C GLY A 47 -9.38 -11.99 -4.69
N ASN A 48 -8.06 -12.03 -4.86
CA ASN A 48 -7.30 -13.27 -4.68
C ASN A 48 -7.11 -13.59 -3.19
N VAL A 49 -6.63 -12.63 -2.40
CA VAL A 49 -6.09 -12.92 -1.06
C VAL A 49 -7.15 -13.00 0.04
N LEU A 50 -8.30 -12.33 -0.14
CA LEU A 50 -9.38 -12.28 0.84
C LEU A 50 -10.66 -12.94 0.33
N LEU A 51 -11.03 -12.71 -0.94
CA LEU A 51 -12.28 -13.25 -1.51
C LEU A 51 -12.11 -14.64 -2.16
N GLY A 52 -10.87 -15.10 -2.35
CA GLY A 52 -10.57 -16.44 -2.89
C GLY A 52 -10.83 -16.59 -4.39
N HIS A 53 -10.91 -15.48 -5.14
CA HIS A 53 -11.06 -15.51 -6.59
C HIS A 53 -9.76 -15.96 -7.28
N LYS A 54 -9.91 -16.58 -8.46
CA LYS A 54 -8.78 -17.07 -9.26
C LYS A 54 -7.99 -15.93 -9.92
N ASP A 55 -8.66 -14.83 -10.22
CA ASP A 55 -8.11 -13.62 -10.80
C ASP A 55 -8.82 -12.39 -10.19
N THR A 56 -8.47 -11.20 -10.65
CA THR A 56 -9.02 -9.93 -10.15
C THR A 56 -10.10 -9.33 -11.06
N LEU A 57 -10.55 -10.04 -12.11
CA LEU A 57 -11.48 -9.48 -13.11
C LEU A 57 -12.89 -9.20 -12.55
N GLY A 58 -13.25 -9.85 -11.45
CA GLY A 58 -14.54 -9.71 -10.78
C GLY A 58 -14.57 -8.77 -9.58
N VAL A 59 -13.50 -7.97 -9.39
CA VAL A 59 -13.32 -7.04 -8.26
C VAL A 59 -13.66 -5.61 -8.64
#